data_AF-A0A9X8CNS8-F1
#
_entry.id   AF-A0A9X8CNS8-F1
#
_cell.length_a   1.000
_cell.length_b   1.000
_cell.length_c   1.000
_cell.angle_alpha   90.00
_cell.angle_beta   90.00
_cell.angle_gamma   90.00
#
_symmetry.space_group_name_H-M   'P 1'
#
loop_
_entity.id
_entity.type
_entity.pdbx_description
1 polymer ?
#
loop_
_entity_poly.entity_id
_entity_poly.type
_entity_poly.pdbx_seq_one_letter_code
_entity_poly.pdbx_strand_id
1 'polypeptide(L)'
;MPEHFKRNGTPRQDGSSGHVQGIPRGKSALVLVAGVLLAAFLGLAAVQALGGSGSTSNGSASSATPAAASDPRAAELALDPNAQTDWSFKNNGEKIVYLTFDDGPSKNTQRVLDILDQYGAKATFFVVGHDPDYYDMIKKAYDDGNTIGLHSYTHDYAKVYASEDAYFDDLDQIAQVVQDQIGYVPYLVRFPGGSSNTISEKYCSGIMDALVNDVQARGYQYYDWNASSGDGAVCTTEQIVENSCAYDDYPNIILLCHDAATKDTTVEALPKIIEHYQALGYQFKAIDRSTMVPHHKVAN
;
A
#
# COMPACT_ATOMS: atom_id res chain seq x y z
N MET A 1 57.72 29.68 -1.30
CA MET A 1 58.64 29.66 -2.45
C MET A 1 59.96 29.05 -2.01
N PRO A 2 60.74 28.42 -2.90
CA PRO A 2 60.37 27.88 -4.23
C PRO A 2 59.83 26.44 -4.02
N GLU A 3 59.87 25.42 -4.89
CA GLU A 3 60.18 25.32 -6.33
C GLU A 3 59.31 24.21 -6.99
N HIS A 4 59.28 24.15 -8.32
CA HIS A 4 58.85 22.98 -9.11
C HIS A 4 60.05 22.17 -9.60
N PHE A 5 59.88 20.85 -9.75
CA PHE A 5 60.60 20.14 -10.83
C PHE A 5 59.77 18.99 -11.42
N LYS A 6 59.34 19.15 -12.68
CA LYS A 6 58.84 18.05 -13.51
C LYS A 6 60.04 17.30 -14.11
N ARG A 7 60.00 15.96 -14.19
CA ARG A 7 60.70 15.22 -15.24
C ARG A 7 59.85 14.05 -15.74
N ASN A 8 59.74 13.97 -17.07
CA ASN A 8 59.15 12.85 -17.79
C ASN A 8 60.08 11.64 -17.79
N GLY A 9 59.53 10.43 -17.93
CA GLY A 9 60.35 9.24 -18.15
C GLY A 9 59.56 7.93 -18.16
N THR A 10 58.82 7.64 -19.23
CA THR A 10 58.57 6.24 -19.61
C THR A 10 59.84 5.66 -20.22
N PRO A 11 60.21 4.42 -19.87
CA PRO A 11 60.14 3.41 -20.93
C PRO A 11 59.82 1.97 -20.47
N ARG A 12 59.20 1.25 -21.42
CA ARG A 12 59.21 -0.22 -21.62
C ARG A 12 58.38 -1.13 -20.71
N GLN A 13 57.83 -2.15 -21.38
CA GLN A 13 57.09 -3.27 -20.85
C GLN A 13 58.05 -4.44 -20.57
N ASP A 14 58.03 -4.92 -19.34
CA ASP A 14 57.81 -6.32 -19.00
C ASP A 14 56.52 -6.34 -18.14
N GLY A 15 55.77 -7.41 -17.91
CA GLY A 15 56.04 -8.83 -18.09
C GLY A 15 55.66 -9.57 -16.80
N SER A 16 54.36 -9.68 -16.49
CA SER A 16 53.85 -10.80 -15.67
C SER A 16 52.31 -10.84 -15.58
N SER A 17 51.84 -12.08 -15.42
CA SER A 17 50.50 -12.58 -15.13
C SER A 17 49.61 -11.75 -14.19
N GLY A 18 48.34 -11.56 -14.61
CA GLY A 18 47.24 -11.12 -13.75
C GLY A 18 45.89 -11.49 -14.35
N HIS A 19 45.45 -12.74 -14.19
CA HIS A 19 44.18 -13.23 -14.71
C HIS A 19 43.03 -12.78 -13.78
N VAL A 20 42.40 -11.64 -14.09
CA VAL A 20 41.18 -11.20 -13.40
C VAL A 20 39.99 -11.59 -14.26
N GLN A 21 39.28 -12.65 -13.86
CA GLN A 21 38.01 -13.03 -14.49
C GLN A 21 36.95 -11.95 -14.18
N GLY A 22 36.32 -11.43 -15.23
CA GLY A 22 35.28 -10.41 -15.09
C GLY A 22 33.98 -11.00 -14.55
N ILE A 23 33.37 -10.28 -13.61
CA ILE A 23 32.01 -10.55 -13.12
C ILE A 23 31.01 -10.33 -14.27
N PRO A 24 30.16 -11.31 -14.63
CA PRO A 24 29.16 -11.11 -15.67
C PRO A 24 28.08 -10.14 -15.19
N ARG A 25 27.83 -9.08 -15.97
CA ARG A 25 26.71 -8.16 -15.74
C ARG A 25 25.39 -8.88 -15.98
N GLY A 26 24.59 -9.06 -14.93
CA GLY A 26 23.19 -9.46 -15.03
C GLY A 26 22.41 -8.42 -15.85
N LYS A 27 21.54 -8.90 -16.75
CA LYS A 27 20.70 -8.04 -17.59
C LYS A 27 19.51 -7.55 -16.76
N SER A 28 19.38 -6.24 -16.57
CA SER A 28 18.15 -5.65 -16.03
C SER A 28 16.98 -5.93 -16.98
N ALA A 29 16.03 -6.75 -16.55
CA ALA A 29 14.78 -6.95 -17.25
C ALA A 29 13.82 -5.82 -16.88
N LEU A 30 13.59 -4.90 -17.83
CA LEU A 30 12.58 -3.85 -17.68
C LEU A 30 11.20 -4.47 -17.90
N VAL A 31 10.44 -4.69 -16.81
CA VAL A 31 9.06 -5.21 -16.90
C VAL A 31 8.12 -4.05 -17.21
N LEU A 32 7.65 -3.97 -18.44
CA LEU A 32 6.54 -3.09 -18.82
C LEU A 32 5.21 -3.68 -18.36
N VAL A 33 4.52 -3.00 -17.46
CA VAL A 33 3.14 -3.31 -17.09
C VAL A 33 2.21 -2.83 -18.22
N ALA A 34 1.53 -3.77 -18.87
CA ALA A 34 0.50 -3.48 -19.87
C ALA A 34 -0.87 -3.32 -19.19
N GLY A 35 -1.62 -2.28 -19.58
CA GLY A 35 -2.87 -1.89 -18.91
C GLY A 35 -4.01 -2.90 -19.07
N VAL A 36 -4.86 -2.98 -18.04
CA VAL A 36 -6.06 -3.83 -18.00
C VAL A 36 -7.23 -3.15 -18.73
N LEU A 37 -8.02 -3.96 -19.43
CA LEU A 37 -9.22 -3.53 -20.17
C LEU A 37 -10.41 -3.26 -19.23
N LEU A 38 -10.99 -2.07 -19.33
CA LEU A 38 -12.21 -1.67 -18.62
C LEU A 38 -13.45 -2.35 -19.22
N ALA A 39 -14.16 -3.15 -18.43
CA ALA A 39 -15.46 -3.71 -18.79
C ALA A 39 -16.60 -2.84 -18.21
N ALA A 40 -17.23 -2.03 -19.06
CA ALA A 40 -18.34 -1.18 -18.65
C ALA A 40 -19.68 -1.95 -18.62
N PHE A 41 -20.28 -2.11 -17.44
CA PHE A 41 -21.66 -2.58 -17.28
C PHE A 41 -22.62 -1.40 -17.07
N LEU A 42 -23.49 -1.15 -18.05
CA LEU A 42 -24.63 -0.24 -17.92
C LEU A 42 -25.84 -0.98 -17.34
N GLY A 43 -26.05 -0.85 -16.03
CA GLY A 43 -27.26 -1.29 -15.35
C GLY A 43 -28.27 -0.14 -15.19
N LEU A 44 -29.27 -0.07 -16.07
CA LEU A 44 -30.34 0.94 -15.98
C LEU A 44 -31.46 0.44 -15.04
N ALA A 45 -31.66 1.08 -13.89
CA ALA A 45 -32.77 0.82 -13.00
C ALA A 45 -33.57 2.11 -12.72
N ALA A 46 -34.82 2.15 -13.20
CA ALA A 46 -35.74 3.25 -12.92
C ALA A 46 -36.54 2.95 -11.64
N VAL A 47 -36.53 3.88 -10.68
CA VAL A 47 -37.39 3.82 -9.48
C VAL A 47 -38.50 4.86 -9.63
N GLN A 48 -39.75 4.40 -9.61
CA GLN A 48 -40.92 5.28 -9.60
C GLN A 48 -41.21 5.75 -8.17
N ALA A 49 -41.37 7.05 -8.00
CA ALA A 49 -41.83 7.63 -6.74
C ALA A 49 -43.36 7.51 -6.60
N LEU A 50 -43.83 6.98 -5.47
CA LEU A 50 -45.19 7.16 -4.98
C LEU A 50 -45.13 7.64 -3.53
N GLY A 51 -45.71 8.81 -3.27
CA GLY A 51 -45.68 9.45 -1.96
C GLY A 51 -46.72 8.88 -0.99
N GLY A 52 -46.41 8.94 0.29
CA GLY A 52 -47.34 8.67 1.40
C GLY A 52 -47.08 9.66 2.54
N SER A 53 -48.00 10.61 2.75
CA SER A 53 -47.93 11.56 3.86
C SER A 53 -48.64 10.99 5.08
N GLY A 54 -48.05 11.07 6.28
CA GLY A 54 -48.66 10.48 7.48
C GLY A 54 -47.88 10.64 8.78
N SER A 55 -48.00 11.81 9.42
CA SER A 55 -47.93 12.07 10.87
C SER A 55 -47.23 11.07 11.80
N THR A 56 -46.15 11.50 12.46
CA THR A 56 -45.67 10.92 13.71
C THR A 56 -45.78 11.92 14.87
N SER A 57 -46.33 11.46 15.99
CA SER A 57 -46.47 12.22 17.24
C SER A 57 -45.23 12.11 18.11
N ASN A 58 -44.93 13.19 18.85
CA ASN A 58 -43.81 13.29 19.79
C ASN A 58 -43.65 12.08 20.72
N GLY A 59 -42.48 11.43 20.66
CA GLY A 59 -42.00 10.46 21.63
C GLY A 59 -40.58 10.82 22.05
N SER A 60 -40.38 11.20 23.31
CA SER A 60 -39.06 11.54 23.85
C SER A 60 -38.18 10.30 23.95
N ALA A 61 -37.23 10.14 23.03
CA ALA A 61 -36.19 9.11 23.09
C ALA A 61 -34.88 9.75 23.57
N SER A 62 -34.42 9.32 24.74
CA SER A 62 -33.12 9.70 25.30
C SER A 62 -31.99 9.16 24.42
N SER A 63 -31.24 10.03 23.75
CA SER A 63 -30.07 9.66 22.95
C SER A 63 -28.89 9.30 23.85
N ALA A 64 -28.90 8.08 24.39
CA ALA A 64 -27.70 7.46 24.94
C ALA A 64 -26.85 6.93 23.78
N THR A 65 -25.95 7.77 23.26
CA THR A 65 -24.87 7.31 22.37
C THR A 65 -24.06 6.26 23.14
N PRO A 66 -23.88 5.04 22.61
CA PRO A 66 -22.91 4.11 23.19
C PRO A 66 -21.54 4.74 22.98
N ALA A 67 -20.84 5.06 24.06
CA ALA A 67 -19.44 5.42 23.97
C ALA A 67 -18.67 4.19 23.46
N ALA A 68 -18.34 4.18 22.17
CA ALA A 68 -17.32 3.29 21.66
C ALA A 68 -16.09 3.46 22.53
N ALA A 69 -15.56 2.35 23.06
CA ALA A 69 -14.31 2.40 23.80
C ALA A 69 -13.26 3.02 22.87
N SER A 70 -12.62 4.10 23.33
CA SER A 70 -11.62 4.82 22.53
C SER A 70 -10.46 3.86 22.22
N ASP A 71 -10.42 3.32 21.01
CA ASP A 71 -9.33 2.45 20.58
C ASP A 71 -8.02 3.24 20.72
N PRO A 72 -7.05 2.79 21.53
CA PRO A 72 -5.80 3.51 21.71
C PRO A 72 -5.02 3.66 20.40
N ARG A 73 -5.24 2.78 19.41
CA ARG A 73 -4.66 2.89 18.07
C ARG A 73 -5.22 4.07 17.29
N ALA A 74 -6.43 4.54 17.57
CA ALA A 74 -6.97 5.72 16.89
C ALA A 74 -6.13 6.98 17.19
N ALA A 75 -5.63 7.12 18.41
CA ALA A 75 -4.73 8.22 18.78
C ALA A 75 -3.35 8.16 18.10
N GLU A 76 -2.92 6.96 17.69
CA GLU A 76 -1.67 6.78 16.93
C GLU A 76 -1.89 6.88 15.41
N LEU A 77 -2.89 6.18 14.89
CA LEU A 77 -3.11 5.99 13.46
C LEU A 77 -3.93 7.11 12.80
N ALA A 78 -4.58 8.00 13.55
CA ALA A 78 -5.29 9.13 12.97
C ALA A 78 -4.36 10.11 12.26
N LEU A 79 -4.90 10.73 11.20
CA LEU A 79 -4.32 11.89 10.55
C LEU A 79 -4.25 13.07 11.53
N ASP A 80 -3.05 13.63 11.70
CA ASP A 80 -2.85 14.91 12.38
C ASP A 80 -2.06 15.84 11.43
N PRO A 81 -2.73 16.84 10.81
CA PRO A 81 -2.07 17.82 9.94
C PRO A 81 -1.01 18.68 10.63
N ASN A 82 -0.94 18.67 11.98
CA ASN A 82 0.03 19.43 12.76
C ASN A 82 1.17 18.55 13.32
N ALA A 83 1.07 17.22 13.18
CA ALA A 83 2.14 16.34 13.60
C ALA A 83 3.34 16.53 12.69
N GLN A 84 4.38 17.20 13.19
CA GLN A 84 5.70 17.10 12.57
C GLN A 84 6.17 15.66 12.71
N THR A 85 6.26 14.98 11.59
CA THR A 85 6.39 13.53 11.55
C THR A 85 7.82 13.08 11.81
N ASP A 86 8.18 12.95 13.09
CA ASP A 86 9.40 12.25 13.52
C ASP A 86 9.24 10.73 13.27
N TRP A 87 9.34 10.31 12.00
CA TRP A 87 9.33 8.91 11.57
C TRP A 87 10.59 8.19 12.06
N SER A 88 10.59 7.82 13.34
CA SER A 88 11.76 7.20 13.98
C SER A 88 11.80 5.69 13.75
N PHE A 89 11.90 5.25 12.49
CA PHE A 89 12.26 3.86 12.21
C PHE A 89 13.64 3.57 12.81
N LYS A 90 13.67 2.69 13.81
CA LYS A 90 14.90 2.24 14.46
C LYS A 90 15.14 0.80 14.03
N ASN A 91 16.08 0.60 13.11
CA ASN A 91 16.56 -0.73 12.79
C ASN A 91 17.25 -1.35 14.02
N ASN A 92 16.47 -2.12 14.77
CA ASN A 92 16.89 -2.83 15.98
C ASN A 92 17.29 -4.28 15.69
N GLY A 93 17.32 -4.69 14.41
CA GLY A 93 17.59 -6.06 13.98
C GLY A 93 16.39 -7.01 14.08
N GLU A 94 15.19 -6.53 14.44
CA GLU A 94 13.98 -7.34 14.33
C GLU A 94 13.70 -7.70 12.87
N LYS A 95 13.32 -8.97 12.68
CA LYS A 95 12.84 -9.52 11.42
C LYS A 95 11.32 -9.35 11.36
N ILE A 96 10.83 -8.49 10.48
CA ILE A 96 9.40 -8.17 10.39
C ILE A 96 8.92 -8.20 8.93
N VAL A 97 7.83 -8.92 8.67
CA VAL A 97 7.05 -8.82 7.44
C VAL A 97 5.78 -8.01 7.74
N TYR A 98 5.55 -7.00 6.93
CA TYR A 98 4.31 -6.24 6.88
C TYR A 98 3.62 -6.66 5.59
N LEU A 99 2.66 -7.58 5.71
CA LEU A 99 1.77 -7.91 4.60
C LEU A 99 0.91 -6.67 4.32
N THR A 100 0.90 -6.23 3.07
CA THR A 100 0.06 -5.12 2.62
C THR A 100 -0.84 -5.57 1.49
N PHE A 101 -2.13 -5.29 1.60
CA PHE A 101 -3.15 -5.67 0.63
C PHE A 101 -3.78 -4.42 0.03
N ASP A 102 -3.68 -4.29 -1.29
CA ASP A 102 -4.31 -3.22 -2.07
C ASP A 102 -5.59 -3.75 -2.77
N ASP A 103 -6.44 -2.83 -3.23
CA ASP A 103 -7.66 -3.06 -4.01
C ASP A 103 -8.82 -3.81 -3.32
N GLY A 104 -8.71 -4.10 -2.02
CA GLY A 104 -9.85 -4.51 -1.17
C GLY A 104 -10.66 -3.32 -0.62
N PRO A 105 -11.76 -3.57 0.11
CA PRO A 105 -12.27 -4.88 0.48
C PRO A 105 -13.04 -5.58 -0.65
N SER A 106 -13.15 -6.91 -0.57
CA SER A 106 -13.88 -7.74 -1.53
C SER A 106 -14.30 -9.08 -0.92
N LYS A 107 -14.89 -9.98 -1.74
CA LYS A 107 -15.14 -11.40 -1.39
C LYS A 107 -13.91 -12.16 -0.84
N ASN A 108 -12.70 -11.67 -1.08
CA ASN A 108 -11.46 -12.30 -0.62
C ASN A 108 -11.00 -11.78 0.75
N THR A 109 -11.38 -10.58 1.18
CA THR A 109 -10.91 -9.96 2.43
C THR A 109 -11.19 -10.83 3.66
N GLN A 110 -12.41 -11.38 3.79
CA GLN A 110 -12.74 -12.30 4.89
C GLN A 110 -11.81 -13.53 4.91
N ARG A 111 -11.51 -14.11 3.75
CA ARG A 111 -10.61 -15.28 3.64
C ARG A 111 -9.16 -14.93 4.00
N VAL A 112 -8.73 -13.71 3.67
CA VAL A 112 -7.42 -13.18 4.10
C VAL A 112 -7.39 -13.01 5.62
N LEU A 113 -8.43 -12.41 6.22
CA LEU A 113 -8.53 -12.24 7.67
C LEU A 113 -8.54 -13.58 8.43
N ASP A 114 -9.27 -14.58 7.93
CA ASP A 114 -9.30 -15.94 8.50
C ASP A 114 -7.89 -16.58 8.51
N ILE A 115 -7.12 -16.41 7.44
CA ILE A 115 -5.73 -16.88 7.35
C ILE A 115 -4.82 -16.09 8.31
N LEU A 116 -4.95 -14.77 8.37
CA LEU A 116 -4.14 -13.94 9.27
C LEU A 116 -4.37 -14.34 10.74
N ASP A 117 -5.62 -14.58 11.15
CA ASP A 117 -5.94 -15.06 12.50
C ASP A 117 -5.37 -16.46 12.76
N GLN A 118 -5.54 -17.41 11.83
CA GLN A 118 -5.01 -18.77 11.94
C GLN A 118 -3.50 -18.81 12.23
N TYR A 119 -2.72 -17.91 11.64
CA TYR A 119 -1.27 -17.84 11.82
C TYR A 119 -0.82 -16.80 12.87
N GLY A 120 -1.74 -16.13 13.56
CA GLY A 120 -1.43 -15.06 14.53
C GLY A 120 -0.74 -13.84 13.91
N ALA A 121 -0.95 -13.61 12.61
CA ALA A 121 -0.38 -12.53 11.82
C ALA A 121 -1.25 -11.27 11.87
N LYS A 122 -0.64 -10.11 11.61
CA LYS A 122 -1.32 -8.85 11.32
C LYS A 122 -0.80 -8.25 10.02
N ALA A 123 -1.67 -7.49 9.35
CA ALA A 123 -1.43 -6.91 8.03
C ALA A 123 -1.92 -5.45 7.95
N THR A 124 -1.74 -4.84 6.79
CA THR A 124 -2.27 -3.51 6.46
C THR A 124 -3.10 -3.58 5.18
N PHE A 125 -4.27 -2.95 5.18
CA PHE A 125 -5.16 -2.92 4.02
C PHE A 125 -5.26 -1.48 3.49
N PHE A 126 -4.83 -1.25 2.25
CA PHE A 126 -5.00 0.02 1.54
C PHE A 126 -6.27 -0.07 0.71
N VAL A 127 -7.36 0.47 1.26
CA VAL A 127 -8.71 0.17 0.78
C VAL A 127 -9.18 1.10 -0.34
N VAL A 128 -10.10 0.59 -1.16
CA VAL A 128 -10.78 1.29 -2.25
C VAL A 128 -12.30 1.39 -2.05
N GLY A 129 -12.93 2.34 -2.73
CA GLY A 129 -14.36 2.64 -2.61
C GLY A 129 -15.29 1.81 -3.51
N HIS A 130 -14.78 0.82 -4.25
CA HIS A 130 -15.50 0.18 -5.37
C HIS A 130 -16.80 -0.53 -5.02
N ASP A 131 -16.86 -1.22 -3.88
CA ASP A 131 -17.96 -2.13 -3.55
C ASP A 131 -18.50 -1.88 -2.13
N PRO A 132 -19.60 -1.11 -1.99
CA PRO A 132 -20.23 -0.82 -0.71
C PRO A 132 -20.70 -2.05 0.06
N ASP A 133 -20.96 -3.18 -0.62
CA ASP A 133 -21.41 -4.42 0.03
C ASP A 133 -20.31 -5.06 0.92
N TYR A 134 -19.05 -4.60 0.82
CA TYR A 134 -17.93 -5.04 1.66
C TYR A 134 -17.34 -3.95 2.57
N TYR A 135 -17.96 -2.77 2.70
CA TYR A 135 -17.41 -1.70 3.57
C TYR A 135 -17.33 -2.11 5.05
N ASP A 136 -18.19 -3.04 5.51
CA ASP A 136 -18.13 -3.60 6.86
C ASP A 136 -16.83 -4.40 7.12
N MET A 137 -16.20 -4.94 6.07
CA MET A 137 -14.90 -5.62 6.16
C MET A 137 -13.78 -4.65 6.55
N ILE A 138 -13.90 -3.35 6.28
CA ILE A 138 -12.94 -2.33 6.74
C ILE A 138 -12.96 -2.29 8.27
N LYS A 139 -14.16 -2.20 8.87
CA LYS A 139 -14.32 -2.24 10.32
C LYS A 139 -13.85 -3.59 10.88
N LYS A 140 -14.20 -4.71 10.24
CA LYS A 140 -13.79 -6.04 10.72
C LYS A 140 -12.27 -6.20 10.70
N ALA A 141 -11.60 -5.84 9.61
CA ALA A 141 -10.13 -5.91 9.51
C ALA A 141 -9.46 -5.05 10.60
N TYR A 142 -10.01 -3.86 10.87
CA TYR A 142 -9.56 -3.00 11.95
C TYR A 142 -9.75 -3.62 13.34
N ASP A 143 -10.95 -4.11 13.65
CA ASP A 143 -11.29 -4.75 14.93
C ASP A 143 -10.46 -6.02 15.19
N ASP A 144 -10.12 -6.77 14.13
CA ASP A 144 -9.22 -7.93 14.18
C ASP A 144 -7.74 -7.54 14.41
N GLY A 145 -7.43 -6.25 14.56
CA GLY A 145 -6.11 -5.73 14.93
C GLY A 145 -5.20 -5.34 13.76
N ASN A 146 -5.71 -5.27 12.52
CA ASN A 146 -4.96 -4.82 11.36
C ASN A 146 -4.98 -3.29 11.23
N THR A 147 -4.07 -2.73 10.43
CA THR A 147 -4.07 -1.30 10.08
C THR A 147 -4.86 -1.07 8.79
N ILE A 148 -5.62 0.02 8.74
CA ILE A 148 -6.30 0.50 7.53
C ILE A 148 -5.56 1.73 7.01
N GLY A 149 -5.31 1.78 5.70
CA GLY A 149 -4.82 2.94 4.96
C GLY A 149 -5.71 3.23 3.75
N LEU A 150 -5.54 4.39 3.14
CA LEU A 150 -6.32 4.84 1.99
C LEU A 150 -5.59 4.50 0.68
N HIS A 151 -6.28 3.94 -0.31
CA HIS A 151 -5.74 3.75 -1.66
C HIS A 151 -6.34 4.75 -2.65
N SER A 152 -7.66 4.65 -2.90
CA SER A 152 -8.41 5.50 -3.82
C SER A 152 -9.90 5.17 -3.75
N TYR A 153 -10.80 6.15 -3.82
CA TYR A 153 -12.24 5.85 -3.90
C TYR A 153 -12.61 5.19 -5.22
N THR A 154 -12.19 5.76 -6.36
CA THR A 154 -12.57 5.28 -7.70
C THR A 154 -11.60 4.28 -8.33
N HIS A 155 -10.36 4.19 -7.83
CA HIS A 155 -9.22 3.47 -8.40
C HIS A 155 -9.11 3.55 -9.94
N ASP A 156 -9.51 4.70 -10.49
CA ASP A 156 -9.51 4.98 -11.94
C ASP A 156 -8.42 6.00 -12.23
N TYR A 157 -7.30 5.53 -12.76
CA TYR A 157 -6.12 6.36 -13.08
C TYR A 157 -6.45 7.62 -13.88
N ALA A 158 -7.47 7.58 -14.75
CA ALA A 158 -7.87 8.73 -15.56
C ALA A 158 -8.64 9.81 -14.79
N LYS A 159 -9.22 9.45 -13.64
CA LYS A 159 -9.87 10.39 -12.70
C LYS A 159 -8.87 10.84 -11.64
N VAL A 160 -8.26 9.87 -10.95
CA VAL A 160 -7.34 10.07 -9.82
C VAL A 160 -6.16 10.96 -10.20
N TYR A 161 -5.59 10.80 -11.40
CA TYR A 161 -4.45 11.59 -11.87
C TYR A 161 -4.82 12.67 -12.90
N ALA A 162 -6.08 13.12 -12.96
CA ALA A 162 -6.49 14.23 -13.82
C ALA A 162 -5.92 15.59 -13.37
N SER A 163 -5.80 15.79 -12.05
CA SER A 163 -5.19 16.95 -11.39
C SER A 163 -4.92 16.61 -9.91
N GLU A 164 -4.16 17.46 -9.22
CA GLU A 164 -3.95 17.32 -7.77
C GLU A 164 -5.28 17.43 -7.00
N ASP A 165 -6.15 18.37 -7.39
CA ASP A 165 -7.51 18.48 -6.82
C ASP A 165 -8.30 17.18 -7.02
N ALA A 166 -8.24 16.55 -8.20
CA ALA A 166 -8.95 15.30 -8.47
C ALA A 166 -8.40 14.10 -7.67
N TYR A 167 -7.09 14.09 -7.38
CA TYR A 167 -6.49 13.13 -6.46
C TYR A 167 -7.03 13.31 -5.04
N PHE A 168 -7.10 14.54 -4.54
CA PHE A 168 -7.57 14.82 -3.19
C PHE A 168 -9.09 14.67 -3.03
N ASP A 169 -9.90 15.04 -4.03
CA ASP A 169 -11.34 14.76 -4.06
C ASP A 169 -11.62 13.24 -3.99
N ASP A 170 -10.80 12.41 -4.64
CA ASP A 170 -10.90 10.94 -4.59
C ASP A 170 -10.40 10.38 -3.24
N LEU A 171 -9.31 10.93 -2.69
CA LEU A 171 -8.77 10.55 -1.38
C LEU A 171 -9.73 10.89 -0.24
N ASP A 172 -10.37 12.06 -0.27
CA ASP A 172 -11.32 12.51 0.75
C ASP A 172 -12.60 11.67 0.75
N GLN A 173 -13.03 11.16 -0.43
CA GLN A 173 -14.17 10.22 -0.51
C GLN A 173 -13.87 8.88 0.16
N ILE A 174 -12.69 8.28 -0.06
CA ILE A 174 -12.31 7.03 0.63
C ILE A 174 -11.98 7.28 2.11
N ALA A 175 -11.45 8.46 2.46
CA ALA A 175 -11.26 8.88 3.85
C ALA A 175 -12.60 8.93 4.61
N GLN A 176 -13.66 9.46 4.01
CA GLN A 176 -15.00 9.47 4.62
C GLN A 176 -15.54 8.06 4.82
N VAL A 177 -15.43 7.18 3.81
CA VAL A 177 -15.85 5.77 3.93
C VAL A 177 -15.12 5.08 5.08
N VAL A 178 -13.80 5.24 5.19
CA VAL A 178 -13.03 4.66 6.30
C VAL A 178 -13.42 5.28 7.64
N GLN A 179 -13.59 6.60 7.71
CA GLN A 179 -14.03 7.28 8.93
C GLN A 179 -15.39 6.80 9.43
N ASP A 180 -16.34 6.53 8.53
CA ASP A 180 -17.66 5.99 8.88
C ASP A 180 -17.57 4.57 9.47
N GLN A 181 -16.53 3.80 9.11
CA GLN A 181 -16.31 2.43 9.60
C GLN A 181 -15.48 2.36 10.89
N ILE A 182 -14.42 3.16 11.04
CA ILE A 182 -13.46 3.07 12.16
C ILE A 182 -13.44 4.31 13.08
N GLY A 183 -14.19 5.36 12.75
CA GLY A 183 -14.36 6.57 13.57
C GLY A 183 -13.32 7.68 13.35
N TYR A 184 -12.31 7.46 12.50
CA TYR A 184 -11.27 8.44 12.18
C TYR A 184 -10.69 8.24 10.78
N VAL A 185 -10.07 9.28 10.23
CA VAL A 185 -9.30 9.20 8.97
C VAL A 185 -7.86 8.75 9.31
N PRO A 186 -7.36 7.64 8.76
CA PRO A 186 -5.99 7.18 9.01
C PRO A 186 -4.96 8.07 8.28
N TYR A 187 -3.75 8.20 8.84
CA TYR A 187 -2.66 8.94 8.19
C TYR A 187 -2.03 8.17 7.01
N LEU A 188 -2.25 6.85 6.90
CA LEU A 188 -1.59 6.01 5.91
C LEU A 188 -2.27 6.14 4.55
N VAL A 189 -1.47 6.39 3.52
CA VAL A 189 -1.91 6.32 2.12
C VAL A 189 -1.00 5.42 1.29
N ARG A 190 -1.50 4.92 0.16
CA ARG A 190 -0.68 4.34 -0.90
C ARG A 190 -1.22 4.83 -2.23
N PHE A 191 -0.37 5.41 -3.06
CA PHE A 191 -0.76 5.85 -4.39
C PHE A 191 -1.16 4.65 -5.28
N PRO A 192 -2.25 4.73 -6.06
CA PRO A 192 -2.52 3.79 -7.15
C PRO A 192 -1.30 3.61 -8.06
N GLY A 193 -0.79 2.39 -8.15
CA GLY A 193 0.44 2.05 -8.88
C GLY A 193 1.77 2.46 -8.21
N GLY A 194 1.73 3.00 -6.98
CA GLY A 194 2.89 3.49 -6.23
C GLY A 194 3.36 4.91 -6.62
N SER A 195 4.23 5.51 -5.81
CA SER A 195 4.81 6.84 -6.07
C SER A 195 5.65 6.90 -7.34
N SER A 196 6.18 5.75 -7.77
CA SER A 196 6.96 5.56 -9.00
C SER A 196 6.12 5.22 -10.23
N ASN A 197 4.79 5.39 -10.20
CA ASN A 197 3.95 5.08 -11.35
C ASN A 197 4.20 6.06 -12.52
N THR A 198 4.26 5.53 -13.74
CA THR A 198 4.35 6.31 -14.99
C THR A 198 3.01 6.42 -15.72
N ILE A 199 1.94 5.81 -15.17
CA ILE A 199 0.62 5.86 -15.79
C ILE A 199 -0.02 7.25 -15.63
N SER A 200 0.28 7.93 -14.53
CA SER A 200 -0.11 9.32 -14.24
C SER A 200 0.37 10.33 -15.29
N GLU A 201 1.54 10.14 -15.90
CA GLU A 201 2.11 11.04 -16.94
C GLU A 201 1.14 11.21 -18.14
N LYS A 202 0.31 10.20 -18.43
CA LYS A 202 -0.69 10.24 -19.52
C LYS A 202 -1.86 11.19 -19.26
N TYR A 203 -2.07 11.58 -18.01
CA TYR A 203 -3.20 12.39 -17.56
C TYR A 203 -2.72 13.75 -17.04
N CYS A 204 -1.67 13.76 -16.23
CA CYS A 204 -1.02 14.96 -15.73
C CYS A 204 0.49 14.70 -15.54
N SER A 205 1.32 15.32 -16.38
CA SER A 205 2.78 15.20 -16.32
C SER A 205 3.34 15.99 -15.13
N GLY A 206 4.25 15.38 -14.36
CA GLY A 206 4.81 15.92 -13.13
C GLY A 206 3.90 15.85 -11.90
N ILE A 207 2.68 15.29 -12.01
CA ILE A 207 1.72 15.25 -10.88
C ILE A 207 2.27 14.47 -9.67
N MET A 208 3.08 13.43 -9.89
CA MET A 208 3.62 12.64 -8.77
C MET A 208 4.67 13.41 -7.96
N ASP A 209 5.47 14.28 -8.61
CA ASP A 209 6.42 15.16 -7.90
C ASP A 209 5.68 16.16 -6.99
N ALA A 210 4.52 16.66 -7.42
CA ALA A 210 3.68 17.50 -6.57
C ALA A 210 3.03 16.68 -5.44
N LEU A 211 2.32 15.60 -5.79
CA LEU A 211 1.53 14.81 -4.86
C LEU A 211 2.35 14.22 -3.70
N VAL A 212 3.58 13.71 -3.92
CA VAL A 212 4.39 13.14 -2.81
C VAL A 212 4.71 14.19 -1.74
N ASN A 213 4.87 15.46 -2.12
CA ASN A 213 5.06 16.55 -1.18
C ASN A 213 3.71 16.94 -0.54
N ASP A 214 2.65 17.01 -1.33
CA ASP A 214 1.35 17.53 -0.89
C ASP A 214 0.62 16.60 0.09
N VAL A 215 0.72 15.26 -0.05
CA VAL A 215 0.20 14.33 0.98
C VAL A 215 0.95 14.50 2.30
N GLN A 216 2.28 14.64 2.27
CA GLN A 216 3.08 14.85 3.48
C GLN A 216 2.81 16.21 4.13
N ALA A 217 2.62 17.27 3.32
CA ALA A 217 2.23 18.60 3.81
C ALA A 217 0.84 18.62 4.46
N ARG A 218 -0.04 17.67 4.10
CA ARG A 218 -1.36 17.46 4.72
C ARG A 218 -1.34 16.51 5.93
N GLY A 219 -0.16 16.00 6.31
CA GLY A 219 0.04 15.12 7.47
C GLY A 219 -0.10 13.61 7.19
N TYR A 220 -0.34 13.22 5.95
CA TYR A 220 -0.38 11.81 5.54
C TYR A 220 1.04 11.24 5.39
N GLN A 221 1.17 9.91 5.44
CA GLN A 221 2.38 9.20 5.06
C GLN A 221 2.07 8.18 3.98
N TYR A 222 2.70 8.34 2.82
CA TYR A 222 2.61 7.35 1.75
C TYR A 222 3.60 6.21 1.97
N TYR A 223 3.16 4.97 1.71
CA TYR A 223 3.99 3.77 1.74
C TYR A 223 3.97 3.11 0.35
N ASP A 224 5.14 2.97 -0.27
CA ASP A 224 5.32 2.04 -1.39
C ASP A 224 5.55 0.62 -0.80
N TRP A 225 6.39 -0.19 -1.44
CA TRP A 225 6.79 -1.52 -0.98
C TRP A 225 8.30 -1.71 -1.18
N ASN A 226 8.88 -2.77 -0.60
CA ASN A 226 10.24 -3.20 -0.94
C ASN A 226 10.32 -4.66 -1.39
N ALA A 227 9.21 -5.39 -1.25
CA ALA A 227 8.99 -6.71 -1.81
C ALA A 227 7.67 -6.74 -2.59
N SER A 228 7.58 -7.54 -3.65
CA SER A 228 6.36 -7.70 -4.44
C SER A 228 6.09 -9.18 -4.68
N SER A 229 4.85 -9.58 -4.46
CA SER A 229 4.37 -10.94 -4.79
C SER A 229 4.18 -11.14 -6.31
N GLY A 230 4.14 -10.04 -7.08
CA GLY A 230 3.82 -10.03 -8.51
C GLY A 230 2.33 -10.19 -8.83
N ASP A 231 1.46 -10.29 -7.82
CA ASP A 231 0.02 -10.56 -7.98
C ASP A 231 -0.79 -9.40 -8.57
N GLY A 232 -0.20 -8.22 -8.76
CA GLY A 232 -0.76 -7.15 -9.59
C GLY A 232 -1.01 -7.60 -11.04
N ALA A 233 -0.21 -8.54 -11.55
CA ALA A 233 -0.40 -9.20 -12.84
C ALA A 233 -1.10 -10.57 -12.71
N VAL A 234 -1.43 -11.21 -13.83
CA VAL A 234 -1.90 -12.61 -13.82
C VAL A 234 -0.72 -13.54 -13.57
N CYS A 235 -0.77 -14.28 -12.47
CA CYS A 235 0.25 -15.24 -12.03
C CYS A 235 -0.39 -16.44 -11.31
N THR A 236 0.34 -17.55 -11.22
CA THR A 236 -0.11 -18.74 -10.47
C THR A 236 0.23 -18.61 -8.98
N THR A 237 -0.47 -19.36 -8.14
CA THR A 237 -0.22 -19.46 -6.70
C THR A 237 1.24 -19.81 -6.38
N GLU A 238 1.89 -20.66 -7.17
CA GLU A 238 3.32 -20.99 -7.02
C GLU A 238 4.24 -19.80 -7.33
N GLN A 239 3.93 -19.02 -8.37
CA GLN A 239 4.70 -17.83 -8.73
C GLN A 239 4.58 -16.74 -7.66
N ILE A 240 3.39 -16.57 -7.08
CA ILE A 240 3.14 -15.65 -5.95
C ILE A 240 4.03 -16.05 -4.76
N VAL A 241 4.10 -17.33 -4.42
CA VAL A 241 4.99 -17.83 -3.35
C VAL A 241 6.47 -17.63 -3.69
N GLU A 242 6.91 -17.99 -4.90
CA GLU A 242 8.31 -17.84 -5.33
C GLU A 242 8.78 -16.37 -5.26
N ASN A 243 7.97 -15.46 -5.80
CA ASN A 243 8.25 -14.01 -5.75
C ASN A 243 8.24 -13.50 -4.31
N SER A 244 7.21 -13.83 -3.53
CA SER A 244 7.03 -13.30 -2.18
C SER A 244 8.13 -13.74 -1.23
N CYS A 245 8.68 -14.94 -1.40
CA CYS A 245 9.74 -15.51 -0.56
C CYS A 245 11.17 -15.17 -1.06
N ALA A 246 11.33 -14.27 -2.02
CA ALA A 246 12.64 -13.93 -2.60
C ALA A 246 13.49 -12.95 -1.75
N TYR A 247 13.02 -12.56 -0.56
CA TYR A 247 13.52 -11.43 0.22
C TYR A 247 14.07 -11.81 1.62
N ASP A 248 14.54 -13.04 1.80
CA ASP A 248 14.92 -13.62 3.10
C ASP A 248 16.01 -12.86 3.89
N ASP A 249 16.81 -12.04 3.21
CA ASP A 249 17.88 -11.20 3.76
C ASP A 249 17.41 -9.79 4.18
N TYR A 250 16.17 -9.41 3.87
CA TYR A 250 15.63 -8.09 4.20
C TYR A 250 15.12 -8.08 5.64
N PRO A 251 15.70 -7.30 6.58
CA PRO A 251 15.26 -7.33 7.98
C PRO A 251 13.82 -6.84 8.15
N ASN A 252 13.35 -5.93 7.30
CA ASN A 252 11.99 -5.43 7.31
C ASN A 252 11.44 -5.45 5.87
N ILE A 253 10.32 -6.14 5.69
CA ILE A 253 9.71 -6.44 4.38
C ILE A 253 8.33 -5.81 4.34
N ILE A 254 8.11 -4.81 3.49
CA ILE A 254 6.78 -4.34 3.10
C ILE A 254 6.43 -5.09 1.82
N LEU A 255 5.61 -6.15 1.93
CA LEU A 255 5.22 -7.00 0.81
C LEU A 255 3.92 -6.50 0.19
N LEU A 256 3.96 -6.14 -1.10
CA LEU A 256 2.76 -5.85 -1.89
C LEU A 256 2.05 -7.14 -2.31
N CYS A 257 0.80 -7.24 -1.89
CA CYS A 257 -0.23 -8.19 -2.32
C CYS A 257 -1.52 -7.42 -2.63
N HIS A 258 -2.53 -8.08 -3.20
CA HIS A 258 -3.85 -7.51 -3.44
C HIS A 258 -4.94 -8.48 -2.94
N ASP A 259 -5.97 -7.96 -2.26
CA ASP A 259 -7.15 -8.75 -1.82
C ASP A 259 -8.42 -8.44 -2.63
N ALA A 260 -8.27 -7.81 -3.80
CA ALA A 260 -9.35 -7.63 -4.78
C ALA A 260 -10.05 -8.94 -5.18
N ALA A 261 -11.27 -8.81 -5.71
CA ALA A 261 -12.13 -9.93 -6.09
C ALA A 261 -11.53 -10.88 -7.15
N THR A 262 -10.51 -10.46 -7.90
CA THR A 262 -9.82 -11.27 -8.93
C THR A 262 -8.60 -12.02 -8.40
N LYS A 263 -8.26 -11.88 -7.11
CA LYS A 263 -6.98 -12.31 -6.50
C LYS A 263 -7.11 -13.58 -5.66
N ASP A 264 -7.92 -14.54 -6.13
CA ASP A 264 -8.10 -15.84 -5.44
C ASP A 264 -6.77 -16.58 -5.22
N THR A 265 -5.82 -16.48 -6.17
CA THR A 265 -4.49 -17.08 -6.09
C THR A 265 -3.60 -16.46 -5.00
N THR A 266 -3.79 -15.18 -4.67
CA THR A 266 -3.10 -14.53 -3.54
C THR A 266 -3.56 -15.17 -2.23
N VAL A 267 -4.87 -15.37 -2.05
CA VAL A 267 -5.44 -16.05 -0.86
C VAL A 267 -4.89 -17.46 -0.71
N GLU A 268 -4.73 -18.21 -1.80
CA GLU A 268 -4.16 -19.56 -1.80
C GLU A 268 -2.65 -19.59 -1.48
N ALA A 269 -1.91 -18.51 -1.77
CA ALA A 269 -0.48 -18.43 -1.56
C ALA A 269 -0.10 -18.05 -0.11
N LEU A 270 -0.94 -17.24 0.55
CA LEU A 270 -0.65 -16.66 1.88
C LEU A 270 -0.17 -17.68 2.94
N PRO A 271 -0.77 -18.87 3.12
CA PRO A 271 -0.32 -19.83 4.13
C PRO A 271 1.16 -20.19 3.97
N LYS A 272 1.61 -20.46 2.74
CA LYS A 272 3.01 -20.83 2.45
C LYS A 272 3.99 -19.66 2.66
N ILE A 273 3.56 -18.44 2.35
CA ILE A 273 4.36 -17.22 2.56
C ILE A 273 4.55 -16.97 4.06
N ILE A 274 3.48 -17.10 4.85
CA ILE A 274 3.53 -16.91 6.29
C ILE A 274 4.38 -17.99 6.96
N GLU A 275 4.18 -19.27 6.60
CA GLU A 275 4.98 -20.40 7.10
C GLU A 275 6.48 -20.24 6.82
N HIS A 276 6.85 -19.84 5.60
CA HIS A 276 8.23 -19.61 5.20
C HIS A 276 8.92 -18.54 6.07
N TYR A 277 8.29 -17.37 6.20
CA TYR A 277 8.87 -16.27 6.96
C TYR A 277 8.84 -16.53 8.48
N GLN A 278 7.80 -17.18 9.02
CA GLN A 278 7.80 -17.62 10.43
C GLN A 278 8.92 -18.62 10.71
N ALA A 279 9.20 -19.57 9.80
CA ALA A 279 10.32 -20.52 9.93
C ALA A 279 11.70 -19.83 9.92
N LEU A 280 11.82 -18.67 9.27
CA LEU A 280 13.02 -17.82 9.26
C LEU A 280 13.10 -16.83 10.45
N GLY A 281 12.14 -16.89 11.36
CA GLY A 281 12.07 -16.08 12.58
C GLY A 281 11.47 -14.68 12.40
N TYR A 282 10.73 -14.43 11.32
CA TYR A 282 10.03 -13.16 11.11
C TYR A 282 8.73 -13.09 11.92
N GLN A 283 8.41 -11.88 12.38
CA GLN A 283 7.09 -11.53 12.91
C GLN A 283 6.23 -10.89 11.83
N PHE A 284 4.91 -11.07 11.90
CA PHE A 284 3.95 -10.43 11.00
C PHE A 284 3.21 -9.30 11.72
N LYS A 285 3.49 -8.05 11.33
CA LYS A 285 2.94 -6.84 11.97
C LYS A 285 2.17 -5.98 10.96
N ALA A 286 1.18 -5.25 11.46
CA ALA A 286 0.57 -4.14 10.74
C ALA A 286 1.49 -2.91 10.75
N ILE A 287 1.34 -2.00 9.78
CA ILE A 287 2.11 -0.75 9.72
C ILE A 287 1.64 0.20 10.83
N ASP A 288 2.60 0.83 11.52
CA ASP A 288 2.44 1.81 12.59
C ASP A 288 3.44 2.98 12.44
N ARG A 289 3.50 3.90 13.42
CA ARG A 289 4.42 5.05 13.34
C ARG A 289 5.91 4.71 13.53
N SER A 290 6.21 3.50 13.98
CA SER A 290 7.59 2.99 14.15
C SER A 290 8.12 2.24 12.92
N THR A 291 7.22 1.90 11.99
CA THR A 291 7.49 1.06 10.82
C THR A 291 8.38 1.76 9.79
N MET A 292 9.27 1.01 9.12
CA MET A 292 10.10 1.57 8.04
C MET A 292 9.24 2.08 6.88
N VAL A 293 9.60 3.21 6.30
CA VAL A 293 8.90 3.81 5.17
C VAL A 293 9.70 3.54 3.88
N PRO A 294 9.32 2.58 3.03
CA PRO A 294 9.88 2.47 1.69
C PRO A 294 9.26 3.54 0.79
N HIS A 295 10.12 4.38 0.23
CA HIS A 295 9.77 5.27 -0.87
C HIS A 295 10.52 4.84 -2.11
N HIS A 296 9.78 4.58 -3.19
CA HIS A 296 10.38 4.45 -4.50
C HIS A 296 10.88 5.82 -5.00
N LYS A 297 11.70 5.79 -6.04
CA LYS A 297 12.02 7.01 -6.78
C LYS A 297 10.82 7.37 -7.66
N VAL A 298 10.30 8.58 -7.52
CA VAL A 298 9.30 9.17 -8.43
C VAL A 298 9.81 9.13 -9.88
N ALA A 299 8.92 8.82 -10.81
CA ALA A 299 9.27 8.44 -12.19
C ALA A 299 8.34 8.99 -13.30
N ASN A 300 7.40 9.88 -12.95
CA ASN A 300 6.60 10.69 -13.89
C ASN A 300 7.36 11.98 -14.20
#